data_AF-A0A919IUX9-F1
#
_entry.id   AF-A0A919IUX9-F1
#
_cell.length_a   1.000
_cell.length_b   1.000
_cell.length_c   1.000
_cell.angle_alpha   90.00
_cell.angle_beta   90.00
_cell.angle_gamma   90.00
#
_symmetry.space_group_name_H-M   'P 1'
#
loop_
_entity.id
_entity.type
_entity.pdbx_description
1 polymer ?
#
loop_
_entity_poly.entity_id
_entity_poly.type
_entity_poly.pdbx_seq_one_letter_code
_entity_poly.pdbx_strand_id
1 'polypeptide(L)'
;MKHATAVKRLHTLAERCQVAAMRHDAKALVSVYAFGAVLDSKADLECPQVAVVLDEQPEELPWSVRPPIYGSLPHFLELDKGAVAWFWRSAARPVANHYILRPLRIWSRDSGPDTEALDALRAGDTEKLRLPAPADADLRAQLTEELATSLAYLRRVRDNYWDQQWRRDNRGGPGVFAENLLWDATDGYFDLLDATTQRPAP
;
A
#
# COMPACT_ATOMS: atom_id res chain seq x y z
N MET A 1 -14.53 10.49 10.32
CA MET A 1 -13.45 11.48 10.54
C MET A 1 -13.69 12.69 9.63
N LYS A 2 -13.45 13.91 10.11
CA LYS A 2 -13.51 15.12 9.26
C LYS A 2 -12.39 15.12 8.24
N HIS A 3 -12.68 15.56 7.01
CA HIS A 3 -11.69 15.67 5.93
C HIS A 3 -10.41 16.43 6.34
N ALA A 4 -10.55 17.59 7.01
CA ALA A 4 -9.41 18.36 7.49
C ALA A 4 -8.53 17.59 8.49
N THR A 5 -9.11 16.69 9.29
CA THR A 5 -8.35 15.81 10.18
C THR A 5 -7.59 14.76 9.38
N ALA A 6 -8.22 14.16 8.36
CA ALA A 6 -7.56 13.21 7.48
C ALA A 6 -6.37 13.86 6.73
N VAL A 7 -6.55 15.06 6.17
CA VAL A 7 -5.47 15.81 5.51
C VAL A 7 -4.33 16.11 6.47
N LYS A 8 -4.62 16.54 7.70
CA LYS A 8 -3.59 16.75 8.73
C LYS A 8 -2.81 15.46 9.01
N ARG A 9 -3.47 14.30 9.02
CA ARG A 9 -2.81 13.01 9.19
C ARG A 9 -1.90 12.66 8.01
N LEU A 10 -2.32 12.92 6.78
CA LEU A 10 -1.47 12.72 5.60
C LEU A 10 -0.24 13.64 5.62
N HIS A 11 -0.37 14.87 6.10
CA HIS A 11 0.77 15.78 6.28
C HIS A 11 1.76 15.23 7.32
N THR A 12 1.27 14.82 8.49
CA THR A 12 2.12 14.18 9.51
C THR A 12 2.78 12.91 8.97
N LEU A 13 2.07 12.08 8.19
CA LEU A 13 2.65 10.90 7.55
C LEU A 13 3.81 11.28 6.61
N ALA A 14 3.64 12.28 5.74
CA ALA A 14 4.71 12.74 4.85
C ALA A 14 5.95 13.23 5.62
N GLU A 15 5.75 13.95 6.73
CA GLU A 15 6.85 14.36 7.63
C GLU A 15 7.54 13.14 8.28
N ARG A 16 6.77 12.15 8.73
CA ARG A 16 7.31 10.90 9.29
C ARG A 16 8.10 10.11 8.25
N CYS A 17 7.61 10.02 7.01
CA CYS A 17 8.35 9.41 5.91
C CYS A 17 9.69 10.12 5.69
N GLN A 18 9.72 11.47 5.73
CA GLN A 18 10.96 12.22 5.60
C GLN A 18 11.96 11.89 6.71
N VAL A 19 11.50 11.87 7.95
CA VAL A 19 12.34 11.52 9.11
C VAL A 19 12.81 10.07 9.04
N ALA A 20 11.95 9.16 8.63
CA ALA A 20 12.26 7.74 8.47
C ALA A 20 13.29 7.52 7.36
N ALA A 21 13.15 8.16 6.20
CA ALA A 21 14.08 8.03 5.08
C ALA A 21 15.49 8.56 5.38
N MET A 22 15.61 9.53 6.29
CA MET A 22 16.91 9.99 6.81
C MET A 22 17.60 8.96 7.71
N ARG A 23 16.85 8.00 8.27
CA ARG A 23 17.38 6.89 9.07
C ARG A 23 17.63 5.70 8.15
N HIS A 24 18.75 5.00 8.34
CA HIS A 24 19.13 3.88 7.46
C HIS A 24 18.13 2.71 7.44
N ASP A 25 17.19 2.66 8.38
CA ASP A 25 16.21 1.58 8.54
C ASP A 25 15.02 1.66 7.57
N ALA A 26 14.81 2.79 6.88
CA ALA A 26 13.72 2.97 5.92
C ALA A 26 14.21 3.07 4.47
N LYS A 27 15.39 2.53 4.14
CA LYS A 27 15.94 2.58 2.76
C LYS A 27 14.98 2.02 1.71
N ALA A 28 14.17 1.04 2.09
CA ALA A 28 13.16 0.46 1.22
C ALA A 28 12.01 1.44 0.92
N LEU A 29 11.76 2.47 1.73
CA LEU A 29 10.65 3.39 1.49
C LEU A 29 10.95 4.30 0.28
N VAL A 30 10.16 4.19 -0.78
CA VAL A 30 10.35 4.93 -2.05
C VAL A 30 9.40 6.10 -2.18
N SER A 31 8.10 5.87 -1.94
CA SER A 31 7.09 6.92 -2.07
C SER A 31 5.80 6.58 -1.34
N VAL A 32 4.98 7.58 -1.06
CA VAL A 32 3.66 7.41 -0.44
C VAL A 32 2.63 8.19 -1.23
N TYR A 33 1.50 7.55 -1.45
CA TYR A 33 0.38 8.11 -2.18
C TYR A 33 -0.89 8.05 -1.34
N ALA A 34 -1.69 9.11 -1.37
CA ALA A 34 -3.06 9.10 -0.88
C ALA A 34 -4.01 8.68 -2.00
N PHE A 35 -5.11 8.00 -1.67
CA PHE A 35 -6.16 7.65 -2.62
C PHE A 35 -7.54 7.53 -1.96
N GLY A 36 -8.57 7.34 -2.78
CA GLY A 36 -9.95 7.17 -2.33
C GLY A 36 -10.62 8.47 -1.89
N ALA A 37 -11.59 8.34 -0.98
CA ALA A 37 -12.54 9.41 -0.62
C ALA A 37 -11.89 10.73 -0.15
N VAL A 38 -10.66 10.67 0.39
CA VAL A 38 -9.90 11.85 0.82
C VAL A 38 -9.56 12.79 -0.35
N LEU A 39 -9.45 12.24 -1.57
CA LEU A 39 -9.20 13.00 -2.78
C LEU A 39 -10.49 13.56 -3.38
N ASP A 40 -11.57 12.78 -3.36
CA ASP A 40 -12.80 13.01 -4.14
C ASP A 40 -13.72 14.09 -3.58
N SER A 41 -13.76 14.25 -2.26
CA SER A 41 -14.62 15.26 -1.64
C SER A 41 -14.10 15.68 -0.27
N LYS A 42 -14.63 16.80 0.23
CA LYS A 42 -14.40 17.24 1.63
C LYS A 42 -15.39 16.64 2.62
N ALA A 43 -16.13 15.60 2.24
CA ALA A 43 -17.05 14.93 3.13
C ALA A 43 -16.31 14.20 4.26
N ASP A 44 -17.04 13.86 5.31
CA ASP A 44 -16.52 12.99 6.36
C ASP A 44 -16.25 11.59 5.78
N LEU A 45 -15.12 11.02 6.16
CA LEU A 45 -14.65 9.70 5.72
C LEU A 45 -14.25 8.87 6.94
N GLU A 46 -14.30 7.54 6.83
CA GLU A 46 -13.92 6.67 7.95
C GLU A 46 -12.45 6.86 8.32
N CYS A 47 -11.55 6.63 7.36
CA CYS A 47 -10.12 6.89 7.44
C CYS A 47 -9.55 7.24 6.06
N PRO A 48 -8.48 8.05 5.97
CA PRO A 48 -7.70 8.18 4.74
C PRO A 48 -7.04 6.86 4.36
N GLN A 49 -6.92 6.62 3.07
CA GLN A 49 -6.27 5.44 2.50
C GLN A 49 -4.95 5.86 1.84
N VAL A 50 -3.90 5.06 2.07
CA VAL A 50 -2.56 5.32 1.51
C VAL A 50 -1.93 4.08 0.90
N ALA A 51 -1.23 4.27 -0.22
CA ALA A 51 -0.35 3.28 -0.79
C ALA A 51 1.09 3.64 -0.42
N VAL A 52 1.79 2.73 0.26
CA VAL A 52 3.19 2.89 0.66
C VAL A 52 4.04 2.03 -0.25
N VAL A 53 4.86 2.70 -1.07
CA VAL A 53 5.69 2.07 -2.09
C VAL A 53 7.07 1.74 -1.52
N LEU A 54 7.44 0.47 -1.64
CA LEU A 54 8.71 -0.08 -1.17
C LEU A 54 9.58 -0.55 -2.34
N ASP A 55 10.90 -0.40 -2.19
CA ASP A 55 11.94 -0.95 -3.05
C ASP A 55 12.12 -2.44 -2.77
N GLU A 56 11.05 -3.20 -3.00
CA GLU A 56 10.97 -4.64 -2.79
C GLU A 56 10.49 -5.31 -4.07
N GLN A 57 10.96 -6.52 -4.33
CA GLN A 57 10.50 -7.29 -5.48
C GLN A 57 9.01 -7.68 -5.32
N PRO A 58 8.22 -7.66 -6.40
CA PRO A 58 6.80 -8.00 -6.31
C PRO A 58 6.51 -9.39 -5.73
N GLU A 59 7.42 -10.33 -5.91
CA GLU A 59 7.32 -11.70 -5.39
C GLU A 59 7.41 -11.75 -3.87
N GLU A 60 8.05 -10.76 -3.24
CA GLU A 60 8.14 -10.64 -1.79
C GLU A 60 7.12 -9.67 -1.19
N LEU A 61 6.48 -8.86 -2.06
CA LEU A 61 5.42 -7.93 -1.69
C LEU A 61 4.16 -8.06 -2.58
N PRO A 62 3.50 -9.24 -2.62
CA PRO A 62 2.22 -9.37 -3.30
C PRO A 62 1.14 -8.50 -2.68
N TRP A 63 0.03 -8.34 -3.42
CA TRP A 63 -1.13 -7.58 -2.96
C TRP A 63 -1.65 -8.08 -1.60
N SER A 64 -2.00 -7.13 -0.71
CA SER A 64 -2.47 -7.32 0.67
C SER A 64 -1.49 -7.99 1.66
N VAL A 65 -0.38 -8.58 1.18
CA VAL A 65 0.62 -9.21 2.04
C VAL A 65 1.39 -8.16 2.87
N ARG A 66 1.61 -8.46 4.15
CA ARG A 66 2.43 -7.64 5.07
C ARG A 66 3.67 -8.43 5.51
N PRO A 67 4.81 -8.31 4.80
CA PRO A 67 5.99 -9.09 5.12
C PRO A 67 6.56 -8.74 6.51
N PRO A 68 6.99 -9.74 7.32
CA PRO A 68 7.52 -9.50 8.67
C PRO A 68 8.75 -8.59 8.70
N ILE A 69 9.57 -8.63 7.64
CA ILE A 69 10.76 -7.77 7.49
C ILE A 69 10.41 -6.27 7.55
N TYR A 70 9.19 -5.89 7.17
CA TYR A 70 8.68 -4.52 7.26
C TYR A 70 7.75 -4.29 8.46
N GLY A 71 7.66 -5.24 9.40
CA GLY A 71 6.71 -5.20 10.52
C GLY A 71 6.91 -4.01 11.48
N SER A 72 8.10 -3.42 11.53
CA SER A 72 8.38 -2.21 12.33
C SER A 72 8.02 -0.91 11.60
N LEU A 73 7.89 -0.93 10.27
CA LEU A 73 7.70 0.27 9.48
C LEU A 73 6.37 1.00 9.77
N PRO A 74 5.22 0.31 9.93
CA PRO A 74 3.99 0.95 10.37
C PRO A 74 4.14 1.77 11.65
N HIS A 75 4.91 1.26 12.62
CA HIS A 75 5.13 1.94 13.89
C HIS A 75 5.96 3.22 13.73
N PHE A 76 7.03 3.16 12.92
CA PHE A 76 7.87 4.32 12.64
C PHE A 76 7.15 5.42 11.86
N LEU A 77 6.23 5.01 10.98
CA LEU A 77 5.37 5.91 10.21
C LEU A 77 4.09 6.31 10.97
N GLU A 78 3.88 5.77 12.18
CA GLU A 78 2.68 5.95 13.01
C GLU A 78 1.37 5.57 12.31
N LEU A 79 1.44 4.64 11.35
CA LEU A 79 0.27 4.08 10.66
C LEU A 79 -0.59 3.24 11.61
N ASP A 80 0.03 2.61 12.62
CA ASP A 80 -0.62 1.82 13.66
C ASP A 80 -1.34 2.65 14.74
N LYS A 81 -0.98 3.94 14.87
CA LYS A 81 -1.52 4.86 15.89
C LYS A 81 -2.65 5.73 15.36
N GLY A 82 -2.90 5.71 14.06
CA GLY A 82 -3.91 6.54 13.41
C GLY A 82 -4.96 5.70 12.70
N ALA A 83 -6.18 6.23 12.59
CA ALA A 83 -7.15 5.71 11.63
C ALA A 83 -6.68 6.06 10.22
N VAL A 84 -5.80 5.24 9.67
CA VAL A 84 -5.30 5.27 8.29
C VAL A 84 -5.36 3.83 7.80
N ALA A 85 -5.94 3.59 6.63
CA ALA A 85 -5.80 2.31 5.95
C ALA A 85 -4.57 2.39 5.03
N TRP A 86 -3.68 1.39 5.09
CA TRP A 86 -2.48 1.39 4.25
C TRP A 86 -2.30 0.07 3.51
N PHE A 87 -1.72 0.19 2.32
CA PHE A 87 -1.43 -0.91 1.41
C PHE A 87 0.02 -0.82 0.97
N TRP A 88 0.73 -1.94 1.00
CA TRP A 88 2.08 -2.00 0.47
C TRP A 88 2.05 -2.18 -1.04
N ARG A 89 2.98 -1.53 -1.73
CA ARG A 89 3.18 -1.68 -3.18
C ARG A 89 4.66 -1.80 -3.48
N SER A 90 5.02 -2.69 -4.41
CA SER A 90 6.38 -2.73 -4.95
C SER A 90 6.61 -1.56 -5.90
N ALA A 91 7.79 -0.93 -5.82
CA ALA A 91 8.24 0.10 -6.75
C ALA A 91 8.42 -0.44 -8.18
N ALA A 92 8.54 -1.76 -8.35
CA ALA A 92 8.63 -2.42 -9.65
C ALA A 92 7.26 -2.59 -10.34
N ARG A 93 6.16 -2.14 -9.73
CA ARG A 93 4.82 -2.13 -10.34
C ARG A 93 4.17 -0.75 -10.29
N PRO A 94 3.20 -0.47 -11.18
CA PRO A 94 2.35 0.69 -11.03
C PRO A 94 1.70 0.70 -9.64
N VAL A 95 1.66 1.90 -9.03
CA VAL A 95 1.02 2.09 -7.71
C VAL A 95 -0.48 1.88 -7.80
N ALA A 96 -1.08 2.34 -8.90
CA ALA A 96 -2.48 2.13 -9.19
C ALA A 96 -2.75 0.65 -9.51
N ASN A 97 -3.91 0.16 -9.11
CA ASN A 97 -4.45 -1.16 -9.48
C ASN A 97 -6.00 -1.09 -9.45
N HIS A 98 -6.69 -2.22 -9.33
CA HIS A 98 -8.16 -2.25 -9.24
C HIS A 98 -8.73 -1.54 -8.02
N TYR A 99 -7.96 -1.46 -6.92
CA TYR A 99 -8.38 -0.85 -5.65
C TYR A 99 -7.83 0.58 -5.49
N ILE A 100 -6.57 0.79 -5.86
CA ILE A 100 -5.89 2.09 -5.78
C ILE A 100 -6.12 2.83 -7.10
N LEU A 101 -7.15 3.66 -7.15
CA LEU A 101 -7.52 4.40 -8.35
C LEU A 101 -6.98 5.83 -8.30
N ARG A 102 -6.27 6.23 -9.38
CA ARG A 102 -5.75 7.59 -9.59
C ARG A 102 -5.11 8.21 -8.34
N PRO A 103 -4.12 7.54 -7.73
CA PRO A 103 -3.54 7.99 -6.48
C PRO A 103 -2.80 9.32 -6.65
N LEU A 104 -2.72 10.10 -5.58
CA LEU A 104 -1.98 11.37 -5.48
C LEU A 104 -0.72 11.15 -4.65
N ARG A 105 0.47 11.43 -5.21
CA ARG A 105 1.72 11.33 -4.46
C ARG A 105 1.80 12.45 -3.43
N ILE A 106 2.08 12.10 -2.18
CA ILE A 106 2.22 13.08 -1.08
C ILE A 106 3.65 13.14 -0.52
N TRP A 107 4.47 12.15 -0.84
CA TRP A 107 5.87 12.09 -0.43
C TRP A 107 6.66 11.16 -1.37
N SER A 108 7.92 11.49 -1.63
CA SER A 108 8.88 10.58 -2.26
C SER A 108 10.25 10.67 -1.62
N ARG A 109 11.06 9.62 -1.75
CA ARG A 109 12.45 9.60 -1.26
C ARG A 109 13.31 10.67 -1.92
N ASP A 110 13.07 10.95 -3.21
CA ASP A 110 13.91 11.84 -4.01
C ASP A 110 13.57 13.32 -3.80
N SER A 111 12.28 13.65 -3.63
CA SER A 111 11.79 15.03 -3.50
C SER A 111 11.35 15.41 -2.09
N GLY A 112 11.24 14.43 -1.18
CA GLY A 112 10.61 14.62 0.13
C GLY A 112 9.09 14.82 0.03
N PRO A 113 8.47 15.49 1.03
CA PRO A 113 7.05 15.83 1.03
C PRO A 113 6.66 16.65 -0.20
N ASP A 114 5.55 16.29 -0.83
CA ASP A 114 5.00 17.01 -1.97
C ASP A 114 4.06 18.12 -1.46
N THR A 115 4.61 19.32 -1.28
CA THR A 115 3.86 20.45 -0.68
C THR A 115 2.68 20.87 -1.55
N GLU A 116 2.83 20.82 -2.87
CA GLU A 116 1.75 21.17 -3.81
C GLU A 116 0.58 20.19 -3.67
N ALA A 117 0.86 18.88 -3.61
CA ALA A 117 -0.16 17.86 -3.40
C ALA A 117 -0.86 17.99 -2.03
N LEU A 118 -0.11 18.31 -0.97
CA LEU A 118 -0.64 18.49 0.39
C LEU A 118 -1.52 19.75 0.50
N ASP A 119 -1.14 20.84 -0.17
CA ASP A 119 -1.96 22.05 -0.24
C ASP A 119 -3.22 21.84 -1.09
N ALA A 120 -3.10 21.13 -2.21
CA ALA A 120 -4.23 20.73 -3.04
C ALA A 120 -5.24 19.86 -2.29
N LEU A 121 -4.77 18.93 -1.45
CA LEU A 121 -5.59 18.15 -0.53
C LEU A 121 -6.41 19.06 0.40
N ARG A 122 -5.77 20.04 1.03
CA ARG A 122 -6.45 21.00 1.93
C ARG A 122 -7.47 21.86 1.18
N ALA A 123 -7.13 22.28 -0.03
CA ALA A 123 -7.99 23.06 -0.91
C ALA A 123 -9.14 22.25 -1.51
N GLY A 124 -8.99 20.92 -1.60
CA GLY A 124 -9.91 20.03 -2.32
C GLY A 124 -9.79 20.12 -3.84
N ASP A 125 -8.64 20.58 -4.36
CA ASP A 125 -8.34 20.74 -5.79
C ASP A 125 -7.24 19.76 -6.22
N THR A 126 -7.48 18.47 -6.01
CA THR A 126 -6.46 17.43 -6.21
C THR A 126 -6.37 16.92 -7.64
N GLU A 127 -7.42 17.14 -8.45
CA GLU A 127 -7.65 16.45 -9.73
C GLU A 127 -6.49 16.53 -10.71
N LYS A 128 -5.85 17.71 -10.80
CA LYS A 128 -4.74 17.96 -11.73
C LYS A 128 -3.43 17.25 -11.35
N LEU A 129 -3.28 16.88 -10.09
CA LEU A 129 -2.06 16.29 -9.54
C LEU A 129 -2.15 14.76 -9.38
N ARG A 130 -3.35 14.20 -9.57
CA ARG A 130 -3.56 12.74 -9.50
C ARG A 130 -2.91 12.05 -10.69
N LEU A 131 -2.39 10.85 -10.45
CA LEU A 131 -1.98 9.99 -11.55
C LEU A 131 -3.18 9.70 -12.49
N PRO A 132 -2.94 9.57 -13.81
CA PRO A 132 -3.98 9.18 -14.73
C PRO A 132 -4.50 7.77 -14.40
N ALA A 133 -5.74 7.49 -14.78
CA ALA A 133 -6.23 6.12 -14.73
C ALA A 133 -5.43 5.26 -15.72
N PRO A 134 -5.03 4.04 -15.35
CA PRO A 134 -4.40 3.11 -16.29
C PRO A 134 -5.39 2.78 -17.41
N ALA A 135 -4.88 2.55 -18.63
CA ALA A 135 -5.71 2.04 -19.71
C ALA A 135 -6.23 0.63 -19.34
N ASP A 136 -7.45 0.29 -19.77
CA ASP A 136 -8.07 -0.99 -19.38
C ASP A 136 -7.27 -2.23 -19.83
N ALA A 137 -6.52 -2.13 -20.94
CA ALA A 137 -5.63 -3.21 -21.37
C ALA A 137 -4.44 -3.38 -20.42
N ASP A 138 -3.79 -2.28 -20.04
CA ASP A 138 -2.65 -2.29 -19.13
C ASP A 138 -3.05 -2.76 -17.73
N LEU A 139 -4.20 -2.29 -17.24
CA LEU A 139 -4.73 -2.73 -15.95
C LEU A 139 -5.04 -4.24 -15.95
N ARG A 140 -5.62 -4.78 -17.03
CA ARG A 140 -5.86 -6.24 -17.13
C ARG A 140 -4.58 -7.05 -17.17
N ALA A 141 -3.57 -6.58 -17.91
CA ALA A 141 -2.26 -7.22 -17.95
C ALA A 141 -1.63 -7.22 -16.54
N GLN A 142 -1.64 -6.07 -15.86
CA GLN A 142 -1.15 -5.93 -14.50
C GLN A 142 -1.88 -6.85 -13.51
N LEU A 143 -3.21 -6.92 -13.56
CA LEU A 143 -3.98 -7.79 -12.66
C LEU A 143 -3.69 -9.28 -12.90
N THR A 144 -3.49 -9.68 -14.14
CA THR A 144 -3.10 -11.06 -14.49
C THR A 144 -1.74 -11.41 -13.89
N GLU A 145 -0.78 -10.51 -13.99
CA GLU A 145 0.55 -10.68 -13.39
C GLU A 145 0.50 -10.65 -11.86
N GLU A 146 -0.29 -9.74 -11.26
CA GLU A 146 -0.46 -9.67 -9.80
C GLU A 146 -1.13 -10.92 -9.24
N LEU A 147 -2.14 -11.44 -9.93
CA LEU A 147 -2.82 -12.68 -9.55
C LEU A 147 -1.86 -13.88 -9.60
N ALA A 148 -1.05 -13.98 -10.66
CA ALA A 148 -0.04 -15.04 -10.79
C ALA A 148 1.00 -14.98 -9.66
N THR A 149 1.51 -13.79 -9.35
CA THR A 149 2.45 -13.58 -8.24
C THR A 149 1.82 -13.90 -6.88
N SER A 150 0.59 -13.46 -6.64
CA SER A 150 -0.16 -13.74 -5.41
C SER A 150 -0.39 -15.25 -5.22
N LEU A 151 -0.78 -15.96 -6.28
CA LEU A 151 -0.95 -17.41 -6.23
C LEU A 151 0.37 -18.14 -5.95
N ALA A 152 1.47 -17.72 -6.57
CA ALA A 152 2.79 -18.30 -6.32
C ALA A 152 3.21 -18.09 -4.85
N TYR A 153 2.99 -16.89 -4.31
CA TYR A 153 3.28 -16.58 -2.91
C TYR A 153 2.42 -17.40 -1.95
N LEU A 154 1.10 -17.48 -2.19
CA LEU A 154 0.19 -18.27 -1.36
C LEU A 154 0.59 -19.76 -1.33
N ARG A 155 0.98 -20.32 -2.48
CA ARG A 155 1.53 -21.69 -2.55
C ARG A 155 2.79 -21.82 -1.70
N ARG A 156 3.74 -20.88 -1.82
CA ARG A 156 4.96 -20.86 -1.01
C ARG A 156 4.65 -20.81 0.49
N VAL A 157 3.74 -19.95 0.93
CA VAL A 157 3.34 -19.87 2.35
C VAL A 157 2.71 -21.17 2.80
N ARG A 158 1.74 -21.70 2.05
CA ARG A 158 1.07 -22.97 2.37
C ARG A 158 2.07 -24.12 2.50
N ASP A 159 3.01 -24.23 1.57
CA ASP A 159 3.95 -25.35 1.50
C ASP A 159 4.98 -25.30 2.66
N ASN A 160 5.29 -24.11 3.18
CA ASN A 160 6.20 -23.92 4.32
C ASN A 160 5.49 -23.77 5.67
N TYR A 161 4.15 -23.65 5.70
CA TYR A 161 3.41 -23.25 6.90
C TYR A 161 3.63 -24.17 8.12
N TRP A 162 3.91 -25.45 7.89
CA TRP A 162 4.17 -26.42 8.95
C TRP A 162 5.64 -26.53 9.36
N ASP A 163 6.56 -25.89 8.63
CA ASP A 163 7.97 -25.85 8.99
C ASP A 163 8.17 -24.94 10.21
N GLN A 164 8.73 -25.50 11.29
CA GLN A 164 8.87 -24.79 12.55
C GLN A 164 9.85 -23.61 12.46
N GLN A 165 10.90 -23.73 11.64
CA GLN A 165 11.91 -22.69 11.49
C GLN A 165 11.32 -21.55 10.67
N TRP A 166 10.67 -21.85 9.55
CA TRP A 166 9.95 -20.88 8.74
C TRP A 166 8.92 -20.11 9.57
N ARG A 167 8.13 -20.80 10.39
CA ARG A 167 7.16 -20.15 11.29
C ARG A 167 7.81 -19.24 12.33
N ARG A 168 9.03 -19.52 12.77
CA ARG A 168 9.78 -18.66 13.70
C ARG A 168 10.30 -17.43 12.98
N ASP A 169 10.88 -17.62 11.80
CA ASP A 169 11.45 -16.54 10.99
C ASP A 169 10.38 -15.60 10.43
N ASN A 170 9.15 -16.11 10.28
CA ASN A 170 8.00 -15.36 9.77
C ASN A 170 7.04 -14.90 10.89
N ARG A 171 7.51 -14.89 12.15
CA ARG A 171 6.87 -14.07 13.18
C ARG A 171 7.33 -12.64 13.03
N GLY A 172 6.40 -11.70 13.12
CA GLY A 172 6.72 -10.29 13.21
C GLY A 172 6.93 -9.86 14.66
N GLY A 173 6.62 -8.59 14.93
CA GLY A 173 6.54 -8.08 16.29
C GLY A 173 5.41 -8.70 17.13
N PRO A 174 5.18 -8.19 18.35
CA PRO A 174 4.11 -8.66 19.22
C PRO A 174 2.75 -8.69 18.51
N GLY A 175 2.08 -9.85 18.55
CA GLY A 175 0.75 -10.04 17.93
C GLY A 175 0.76 -10.34 16.42
N VAL A 176 1.94 -10.44 15.79
CA VAL A 176 2.08 -10.84 14.38
C VAL A 176 2.61 -12.26 14.29
N PHE A 177 1.77 -13.16 13.81
CA PHE A 177 2.05 -14.59 13.68
C PHE A 177 2.12 -15.03 12.22
N ALA A 178 2.64 -16.24 11.98
CA ALA A 178 2.68 -16.83 10.64
C ALA A 178 1.26 -17.01 10.03
N GLU A 179 0.24 -17.15 10.88
CA GLU A 179 -1.17 -17.14 10.49
C GLU A 179 -1.59 -15.85 9.78
N ASN A 180 -1.05 -14.70 10.20
CA ASN A 180 -1.36 -13.43 9.56
C ASN A 180 -0.88 -13.42 8.11
N LEU A 181 0.30 -13.98 7.84
CA LEU A 181 0.82 -14.12 6.47
C LEU A 181 -0.05 -15.00 5.59
N LEU A 182 -0.53 -16.13 6.13
CA LEU A 182 -1.43 -17.01 5.40
C LEU A 182 -2.76 -16.31 5.10
N TRP A 183 -3.31 -15.60 6.09
CA TRP A 183 -4.54 -14.82 5.93
C TRP A 183 -4.37 -13.71 4.89
N ASP A 184 -3.36 -12.86 5.03
CA ASP A 184 -3.09 -11.74 4.13
C ASP A 184 -2.85 -12.23 2.68
N ALA A 185 -2.12 -13.33 2.49
CA ALA A 185 -1.89 -13.93 1.18
C ALA A 185 -3.18 -14.52 0.57
N THR A 186 -4.06 -15.07 1.40
CA THR A 186 -5.34 -15.62 0.96
C THR A 186 -6.28 -14.50 0.53
N ASP A 187 -6.42 -13.46 1.37
CA ASP A 187 -7.23 -12.28 1.08
C ASP A 187 -6.75 -11.58 -0.19
N GLY A 188 -5.44 -11.35 -0.32
CA GLY A 188 -4.85 -10.72 -1.50
C GLY A 188 -5.08 -11.51 -2.79
N TYR A 189 -4.99 -12.84 -2.74
CA TYR A 189 -5.30 -13.70 -3.88
C TYR A 189 -6.77 -13.61 -4.30
N PHE A 190 -7.70 -13.73 -3.35
CA PHE A 190 -9.13 -13.69 -3.66
C PHE A 190 -9.58 -12.32 -4.16
N ASP A 191 -9.08 -11.24 -3.57
CA ASP A 191 -9.39 -9.88 -4.02
C ASP A 191 -8.93 -9.64 -5.48
N LEU A 192 -7.75 -10.13 -5.86
CA LEU A 192 -7.28 -10.08 -7.25
C LEU A 192 -8.06 -11.01 -8.18
N LEU A 193 -8.47 -12.19 -7.71
CA LEU A 193 -9.27 -13.14 -8.48
C LEU A 193 -10.64 -12.52 -8.79
N ASP A 194 -11.28 -11.91 -7.82
CA ASP A 194 -12.56 -11.21 -7.97
C ASP A 194 -12.43 -10.04 -8.94
N ALA A 195 -11.38 -9.22 -8.79
CA ALA A 195 -11.12 -8.11 -9.70
C ALA A 195 -10.89 -8.55 -11.16
N THR A 196 -10.24 -9.71 -11.35
CA THR A 196 -9.98 -10.28 -12.68
C THR A 196 -11.25 -10.90 -13.29
N THR A 197 -12.07 -11.58 -12.48
CA THR A 197 -13.30 -12.24 -12.96
C THR A 197 -14.43 -11.25 -13.25
N GLN A 198 -14.53 -10.16 -12.50
CA GLN A 198 -15.49 -9.08 -12.75
C GLN A 198 -15.18 -8.26 -14.01
N ARG A 199 -13.98 -8.40 -14.58
CA ARG A 199 -13.54 -7.79 -15.84
C ARG A 199 -13.29 -8.87 -16.90
N PRO A 200 -14.34 -9.50 -17.48
CA PRO A 200 -14.16 -10.53 -18.49
C PRO A 200 -13.36 -10.01 -19.69
N ALA A 201 -12.62 -10.92 -20.34
CA ALA A 201 -11.90 -10.64 -21.57
C ALA A 201 -12.85 -10.13 -22.67
N PRO A 202 -12.37 -9.24 -23.58
CA PRO A 202 -13.17 -8.74 -24.70
C PRO A 202 -13.61 -9.84 -25.66
#